data_AF-A0A847ZT96-F1
#
_entry.id   AF-A0A847ZT96-F1
#
_cell.length_a   1.000
_cell.length_b   1.000
_cell.length_c   1.000
_cell.angle_alpha   90.00
_cell.angle_beta   90.00
_cell.angle_gamma   90.00
#
_symmetry.space_group_name_H-M   'P 1'
#
loop_
_entity.id
_entity.type
_entity.pdbx_description
1 polymer ?
#
loop_
_entity_poly.entity_id
_entity_poly.type
_entity_poly.pdbx_seq_one_letter_code
_entity_poly.pdbx_strand_id
1 'polypeptide(L)'
;MFPVQNALTRENLLKWAPLLVLITLVLFFSFINPNFMSLRNFARLSIAASPALMVAVGVTFIIIMGSIDLSMEGAVSALAVIFCYILV
;
A
#
# COMPACT_ATOMS: atom_id res chain seq x y z
N MET A 1 -31.63 21.43 1.06
CA MET A 1 -31.39 21.04 2.47
C MET A 1 -30.33 19.95 2.46
N PHE A 2 -29.07 20.30 2.73
CA PHE A 2 -27.96 19.33 2.67
C PHE A 2 -28.07 18.37 3.88
N PRO A 3 -28.01 17.05 3.67
CA PRO A 3 -28.03 16.11 4.79
C PRO A 3 -26.72 16.25 5.56
N VAL A 4 -26.81 16.56 6.85
CA VAL A 4 -25.67 16.46 7.78
C VAL A 4 -25.39 14.97 7.97
N GLN A 5 -24.56 14.41 7.08
CA GLN A 5 -24.08 13.05 7.21
C GLN A 5 -23.07 13.05 8.36
N ASN A 6 -23.38 12.38 9.47
CA ASN A 6 -22.42 12.16 10.55
C ASN A 6 -21.16 11.51 9.95
N ALA A 7 -20.01 12.16 10.08
CA ALA A 7 -18.74 11.67 9.53
C ALA A 7 -18.36 10.28 10.09
N LEU A 8 -18.86 9.95 11.29
CA LEU A 8 -18.63 8.72 12.03
C LEU A 8 -19.71 7.65 11.79
N THR A 9 -20.00 7.32 10.54
CA THR A 9 -20.74 6.09 10.21
C THR A 9 -19.77 4.91 10.10
N ARG A 10 -20.22 3.69 10.43
CA ARG A 10 -19.40 2.46 10.32
C ARG A 10 -18.79 2.30 8.92
N GLU A 11 -19.54 2.65 7.88
CA GLU A 11 -19.08 2.60 6.50
C GLU A 11 -17.96 3.60 6.20
N ASN A 12 -18.06 4.84 6.71
CA ASN A 12 -16.99 5.82 6.57
C ASN A 12 -15.75 5.39 7.35
N LEU A 13 -15.91 4.83 8.54
CA LEU A 13 -14.78 4.29 9.31
C LEU A 13 -14.06 3.17 8.56
N LEU A 14 -14.80 2.24 7.92
CA LEU A 14 -14.19 1.17 7.12
C LEU A 14 -13.47 1.71 5.87
N LYS A 15 -14.02 2.73 5.20
CA LYS A 15 -13.38 3.39 4.05
C LYS A 15 -12.05 4.05 4.43
N TRP A 16 -12.00 4.71 5.59
CA TRP A 16 -10.81 5.41 6.06
C TRP A 16 -9.88 4.56 6.94
N ALA A 17 -10.30 3.33 7.29
CA ALA A 17 -9.57 2.44 8.17
C ALA A 17 -8.09 2.23 7.76
N PRO A 18 -7.75 1.99 6.48
CA PRO A 18 -6.35 1.77 6.09
C PRO A 18 -5.47 2.99 6.39
N LEU A 19 -5.99 4.19 6.14
CA LEU A 19 -5.27 5.44 6.37
C LEU A 19 -5.15 5.73 7.87
N LEU A 20 -6.21 5.51 8.64
CA LEU A 20 -6.18 5.64 10.09
C LEU A 20 -5.15 4.68 10.72
N VAL A 21 -5.16 3.41 10.31
CA VAL A 21 -4.19 2.41 10.77
C VAL A 21 -2.76 2.82 10.41
N LEU A 22 -2.53 3.31 9.18
CA LEU A 22 -1.21 3.78 8.75
C LEU A 22 -0.70 4.92 9.65
N ILE A 23 -1.53 5.94 9.91
CA ILE A 23 -1.17 7.07 10.79
C ILE A 23 -0.86 6.55 12.19
N THR A 24 -1.70 5.67 12.74
CA THR A 24 -1.48 5.09 14.07
C THR A 24 -0.14 4.34 14.14
N LEU A 25 0.19 3.53 13.13
CA LEU A 25 1.46 2.80 13.08
C LEU A 25 2.65 3.74 12.98
N VAL A 26 2.57 4.77 12.13
CA VAL A 26 3.65 5.77 11.98
C VAL A 26 3.92 6.47 13.31
N LEU A 27 2.86 6.91 14.01
CA LEU A 27 3.00 7.55 15.31
C LEU A 27 3.59 6.57 16.34
N PHE A 28 3.03 5.37 16.44
CA PHE A 28 3.48 4.33 17.37
C PHE A 28 4.97 3.99 17.20
N PHE A 29 5.42 3.71 15.98
CA PHE A 29 6.82 3.41 15.72
C PHE A 29 7.74 4.62 15.87
N SER A 30 7.23 5.84 15.60
CA SER A 30 7.97 7.07 15.86
C SER A 30 8.21 7.30 17.36
N PHE A 31 7.30 6.88 18.24
CA PHE A 31 7.49 6.98 19.68
C PHE A 31 8.44 5.91 20.22
N ILE A 32 8.38 4.68 19.71
CA ILE A 32 9.21 3.57 20.18
C ILE A 32 10.65 3.68 19.68
N ASN A 33 10.84 4.13 18.44
CA ASN A 33 12.16 4.21 17.82
C ASN A 33 12.40 5.60 17.22
N PRO A 34 13.28 6.43 17.81
CA PRO A 34 13.56 7.77 17.29
C PRO A 34 14.19 7.76 15.89
N ASN A 35 14.79 6.65 15.46
CA ASN A 35 15.33 6.51 14.11
C ASN A 35 14.25 6.19 13.05
N PHE A 36 13.01 5.91 13.46
CA PHE A 36 11.93 5.56 12.54
C PHE A 36 11.60 6.69 11.56
N MET A 37 11.57 7.94 12.03
CA MET A 37 11.33 9.15 11.23
C MET A 37 12.59 9.65 10.48
N SER A 38 13.69 8.88 10.47
CA SER A 38 14.89 9.28 9.73
C SER A 38 14.69 9.21 8.22
N LEU A 39 15.34 10.11 7.47
CA LEU A 39 15.30 10.12 5.99
C LEU A 39 15.76 8.78 5.39
N ARG A 40 16.72 8.11 6.04
CA ARG A 40 17.20 6.78 5.65
C ARG A 40 16.09 5.73 5.80
N ASN A 41 15.35 5.75 6.89
CA ASN A 41 14.26 4.81 7.10
C ASN A 41 13.09 5.08 6.15
N PHE A 42 12.76 6.34 5.93
CA PHE A 42 11.78 6.75 4.93
C PHE A 42 12.16 6.25 3.53
N ALA A 43 13.42 6.45 3.10
CA ALA A 43 13.90 5.93 1.82
C ALA A 43 13.80 4.40 1.73
N ARG A 44 14.16 3.67 2.80
CA ARG A 44 14.02 2.21 2.84
C ARG A 44 12.57 1.75 2.70
N LEU A 45 11.63 2.40 3.41
CA LEU A 45 10.20 2.11 3.31
C LEU A 45 9.67 2.42 1.90
N SER A 46 10.04 3.54 1.31
CA SER A 46 9.65 3.93 -0.04
C SER A 46 10.16 2.96 -1.11
N ILE A 47 11.42 2.52 -1.00
CA ILE A 47 11.99 1.49 -1.89
C ILE A 47 11.24 0.17 -1.72
N ALA A 48 10.97 -0.25 -0.49
CA ALA A 48 10.22 -1.48 -0.23
C ALA A 48 8.77 -1.43 -0.77
N ALA A 49 8.14 -0.25 -0.78
CA ALA A 49 6.79 -0.05 -1.31
C ALA A 49 6.74 0.08 -2.85
N SER A 50 7.87 0.35 -3.50
CA SER A 50 7.93 0.63 -4.94
C SER A 50 7.40 -0.52 -5.83
N PRO A 51 7.71 -1.81 -5.59
CA PRO A 51 7.18 -2.90 -6.40
C PRO A 51 5.65 -2.99 -6.34
N ALA A 52 5.07 -2.87 -5.14
CA ALA A 52 3.63 -2.90 -4.95
C ALA A 52 2.94 -1.71 -5.64
N LEU A 53 3.52 -0.51 -5.55
CA LEU A 53 3.02 0.67 -6.26
C LEU A 53 3.07 0.51 -7.78
N MET A 54 4.17 -0.02 -8.31
CA MET A 54 4.32 -0.28 -9.74
C MET A 54 3.25 -1.23 -10.26
N VAL A 55 2.93 -2.29 -9.50
CA VAL A 55 1.84 -3.22 -9.83
C VAL A 55 0.48 -2.53 -9.72
N ALA A 56 0.22 -1.80 -8.63
CA ALA A 56 -1.06 -1.12 -8.41
C ALA A 56 -1.41 -0.14 -9.55
N VAL A 57 -0.41 0.57 -10.09
CA VAL A 57 -0.60 1.46 -11.24
C VAL A 57 -1.07 0.67 -12.47
N GLY A 58 -0.48 -0.48 -12.77
CA GLY A 58 -0.90 -1.32 -13.90
C GLY A 58 -2.26 -1.97 -13.69
N VAL A 59 -2.54 -2.47 -12.48
CA VAL A 59 -3.83 -3.09 -12.13
C VAL A 59 -4.99 -2.09 -12.20
N THR A 60 -4.75 -0.80 -11.97
CA THR A 60 -5.81 0.23 -12.03
C THR A 60 -6.52 0.25 -13.40
N PHE A 61 -5.78 0.11 -14.50
CA PHE A 61 -6.38 0.04 -15.85
C PHE A 61 -7.27 -1.20 -16.02
N ILE A 62 -6.80 -2.36 -15.54
CA ILE A 62 -7.50 -3.64 -15.61
C ILE A 62 -8.82 -3.58 -14.84
N ILE A 63 -8.80 -3.02 -13.62
CA ILE A 63 -10.00 -2.84 -12.79
C ILE A 63 -11.02 -1.95 -13.50
N ILE A 64 -10.59 -0.86 -14.13
CA ILE A 64 -11.48 0.07 -14.86
C ILE A 64 -12.12 -0.63 -16.07
N MET A 65 -11.39 -1.51 -16.76
CA MET A 65 -11.90 -2.32 -17.87
C MET A 65 -12.89 -3.41 -17.42
N GLY A 66 -13.15 -3.55 -16.11
CA GLY A 66 -14.10 -4.52 -15.56
C GLY A 66 -13.57 -5.95 -15.53
N SER A 67 -12.27 -6.15 -15.78
CA SER A 67 -11.60 -7.43 -15.62
C SER A 67 -10.96 -7.54 -14.25
N ILE A 68 -10.92 -8.76 -13.70
CA ILE A 68 -10.18 -9.09 -12.49
C ILE A 68 -9.05 -10.00 -12.93
N ASP A 69 -7.94 -9.38 -13.37
CA ASP A 69 -6.79 -10.13 -13.87
C ASP A 69 -5.77 -10.39 -12.75
N LEU A 70 -5.74 -11.63 -12.29
CA LEU A 70 -4.76 -12.13 -11.31
C LEU A 70 -3.42 -12.56 -11.96
N SER A 71 -3.33 -12.59 -13.30
CA SER A 71 -2.11 -13.03 -13.98
C SER A 71 -0.93 -12.08 -13.75
N MET A 72 -1.21 -10.80 -13.46
CA MET A 72 -0.18 -9.80 -13.17
C MET A 72 0.59 -10.11 -11.89
N GLU A 73 -0.09 -10.58 -10.83
CA GLU A 73 0.59 -11.02 -9.61
C GLU A 73 1.44 -12.28 -9.87
N GLY A 74 0.92 -13.22 -10.67
CA GLY A 74 1.65 -14.41 -11.07
C GLY A 74 2.92 -14.10 -11.86
N ALA A 75 2.86 -13.15 -12.80
CA ALA A 75 4.01 -12.72 -13.58
C ALA A 75 5.08 -12.06 -12.70
N VAL A 76 4.67 -11.18 -11.77
CA VAL A 76 5.60 -10.53 -10.84
C VAL A 76 6.27 -11.54 -9.92
N SER A 77 5.51 -12.50 -9.37
CA SER A 77 6.04 -13.55 -8.51
C SER A 77 7.04 -14.45 -9.26
N ALA A 78 6.69 -14.90 -10.47
CA ALA A 78 7.57 -15.73 -11.28
C ALA A 78 8.87 -14.99 -11.64
N LEU A 79 8.78 -13.73 -12.08
CA LEU A 79 9.95 -12.91 -12.39
C LEU A 79 10.82 -12.65 -11.15
N ALA A 80 10.22 -12.44 -9.99
CA ALA A 80 10.97 -12.26 -8.74
C ALA A 80 11.77 -13.51 -8.36
N VAL A 81 11.18 -14.71 -8.51
CA VAL A 81 11.88 -15.98 -8.25
C VAL A 81 13.01 -16.20 -9.25
N ILE A 82 12.75 -15.96 -10.54
CA ILE A 82 13.77 -16.09 -11.60
C ILE A 82 14.92 -15.10 -11.38
N PHE A 83 14.60 -13.84 -11.06
CA PHE A 83 15.60 -12.81 -10.75
C PHE A 83 16.47 -13.20 -9.56
N CYS A 84 15.84 -13.69 -8.49
CA CYS A 84 16.56 -14.19 -7.31
C CYS A 84 17.49 -15.35 -7.67
N TYR A 85 17.00 -16.32 -8.44
CA TYR A 85 17.80 -17.49 -8.87
C TYR A 85 18.99 -17.12 -9.77
N ILE A 86 18.89 -16.07 -10.59
CA ILE A 86 19.97 -15.68 -11.51
C ILE A 86 21.03 -14.83 -10.82
N LEU A 87 20.63 -13.97 -9.87
CA LEU A 87 21.52 -12.98 -9.25
C LEU A 87 22.07 -13.37 -7.89
N VAL A 88 21.46 -14.34 -7.22
CA VAL A 88 21.94 -14.94 -5.96
C VAL A 88 22.57 -16.29 -6.27
#